data_AF-A0A2T4VI63-F1
#
_entry.id   AF-A0A2T4VI63-F1
#
_cell.length_a   1.000
_cell.length_b   1.000
_cell.length_c   1.000
_cell.angle_alpha   90.00
_cell.angle_beta   90.00
_cell.angle_gamma   90.00
#
_symmetry.space_group_name_H-M   'P 1'
#
loop_
_entity.id
_entity.type
_entity.pdbx_description
1 polymer ?
#
loop_
_entity_poly.entity_id
_entity_poly.type
_entity_poly.pdbx_seq_one_letter_code
_entity_poly.pdbx_strand_id
1 'polypeptide(L)'
;MLTTNATHSESQDATPLSVELDGVLARTDTLHEGLLRLLKRQPHLAPAVLGWSLRGRAFLQAEVARRVELDVTRLPYDEALLSRLSEERARGRRVVLTTTADRRTAEAVAAHLGLFDSVHASDTPLSGPHEQARRAGPTKPFPRTLLKALRVHQWAKNVLVFVPILAAHKALNVPLLLQALLGFISFSLCASSVYVLNDLLDLDSDRKHPTKRRRPFAAGDLSVRTGLLLAPLLLGAGAAVALVLPREFLALLGTYYGITLAYSLYLKQVVMLDVLLLAGLYTVRIFGGSLAVGVPTSSWLFTFSMFLFLSLALVKRLSEVRRLRLSNESAAPGRGYVAGDYEQLAMLGVSSGYLSVLVLALYITSKEVTVLYLHPERLWLLCPVMMYWVGRVWLLAHRGQVNEDPLVFALKDKVSYAVGLIAAGVMLTAT
;
A
#
# COMPACT_ATOMS: atom_id res chain seq x y z
N MET A 1 -16.37 23.89 -74.36
CA MET A 1 -17.14 23.15 -73.33
C MET A 1 -16.32 21.96 -72.88
N LEU A 2 -15.86 21.97 -71.63
CA LEU A 2 -15.66 20.82 -70.72
C LEU A 2 -14.75 21.30 -69.58
N THR A 3 -15.39 21.98 -68.62
CA THR A 3 -14.85 22.26 -67.30
C THR A 3 -14.76 20.95 -66.51
N THR A 4 -13.55 20.52 -66.19
CA THR A 4 -13.25 19.51 -65.17
C THR A 4 -13.66 20.05 -63.81
N ASN A 5 -14.85 19.65 -63.34
CA ASN A 5 -15.28 19.88 -61.97
C ASN A 5 -14.63 18.86 -61.04
N ALA A 6 -14.12 19.40 -59.94
CA ALA A 6 -13.44 18.71 -58.86
C ALA A 6 -14.29 17.60 -58.23
N THR A 7 -13.69 16.43 -58.04
CA THR A 7 -14.14 15.43 -57.09
C THR A 7 -13.62 15.81 -55.70
N HIS A 8 -14.33 16.70 -55.00
CA HIS A 8 -14.32 16.69 -53.54
C HIS A 8 -15.28 15.59 -53.09
N SER A 9 -14.74 14.41 -52.76
CA SER A 9 -15.54 13.31 -52.24
C SER A 9 -16.14 13.70 -50.89
N GLU A 10 -17.46 13.60 -50.81
CA GLU A 10 -18.28 13.68 -49.61
C GLU A 10 -17.74 12.75 -48.51
N SER A 11 -17.25 13.32 -47.41
CA SER A 11 -16.98 12.59 -46.15
C SER A 11 -17.67 13.27 -44.96
N GLN A 12 -18.86 13.85 -45.19
CA GLN A 12 -19.58 14.68 -44.20
C GLN A 12 -20.74 13.97 -43.48
N ASP A 13 -21.05 12.70 -43.79
CA ASP A 13 -22.32 12.09 -43.33
C ASP A 13 -22.17 11.06 -42.18
N ALA A 14 -20.97 10.86 -41.65
CA ALA A 14 -20.79 10.00 -40.48
C ALA A 14 -21.19 10.76 -39.20
N THR A 15 -22.21 10.26 -38.49
CA THR A 15 -22.65 10.81 -37.20
C THR A 15 -21.44 11.02 -36.26
N PRO A 16 -21.19 12.23 -35.73
CA PRO A 16 -20.02 12.51 -34.89
C PRO A 16 -19.93 11.54 -33.70
N LEU A 17 -18.71 11.14 -33.34
CA LEU A 17 -18.44 10.28 -32.19
C LEU A 17 -18.04 11.14 -30.99
N SER A 18 -18.87 11.21 -29.96
CA SER A 18 -18.55 11.88 -28.71
C SER A 18 -17.97 10.89 -27.70
N VAL A 19 -17.02 11.33 -26.88
CA VAL A 19 -16.47 10.53 -25.78
C VAL A 19 -16.39 11.35 -24.51
N GLU A 20 -16.91 10.78 -23.43
CA GLU A 20 -16.83 11.39 -22.10
C GLU A 20 -15.40 11.27 -21.54
N LEU A 21 -14.87 12.35 -20.96
CA LEU A 21 -13.54 12.33 -20.35
C LEU A 21 -13.50 11.43 -19.11
N ASP A 22 -14.34 11.73 -18.11
CA ASP A 22 -14.28 11.10 -16.79
C ASP A 22 -15.00 9.74 -16.79
N GLY A 23 -14.31 8.71 -16.29
CA GLY A 23 -14.85 7.35 -16.20
C GLY A 23 -14.97 6.56 -17.50
N VAL A 24 -14.85 7.21 -18.67
CA VAL A 24 -14.89 6.58 -20.00
C VAL A 24 -13.52 6.63 -20.67
N LEU A 25 -13.04 7.81 -21.09
CA LEU A 25 -11.72 7.97 -21.71
C LEU A 25 -10.59 7.81 -20.68
N ALA A 26 -10.65 8.60 -19.61
CA ALA A 26 -9.83 8.42 -18.43
C ALA A 26 -10.56 7.48 -17.46
N ARG A 27 -9.88 6.46 -16.95
CA ARG A 27 -10.46 5.45 -16.03
C ARG A 27 -10.70 5.98 -14.61
N THR A 28 -10.70 7.31 -14.47
CA THR A 28 -10.73 8.02 -13.21
C THR A 28 -11.61 9.26 -13.35
N ASP A 29 -11.83 9.95 -12.23
CA ASP A 29 -12.56 11.19 -12.16
C ASP A 29 -11.58 12.32 -11.80
N THR A 30 -11.42 13.27 -12.72
CA THR A 30 -10.47 14.37 -12.62
C THR A 30 -10.74 15.31 -11.44
N LEU A 31 -12.01 15.49 -11.03
CA LEU A 31 -12.35 16.30 -9.86
C LEU A 31 -11.81 15.67 -8.57
N HIS A 32 -12.01 14.36 -8.38
CA HIS A 32 -11.53 13.68 -7.18
C HIS A 32 -10.01 13.63 -7.11
N GLU A 33 -9.34 13.49 -8.26
CA GLU A 33 -7.88 13.58 -8.33
C GLU A 33 -7.36 14.98 -8.02
N GLY A 34 -7.99 16.01 -8.60
CA GLY A 34 -7.66 17.41 -8.32
C GLY A 34 -7.83 17.72 -6.84
N LEU A 35 -8.92 17.25 -6.23
CA LEU A 35 -9.18 17.43 -4.80
C LEU A 35 -8.12 16.74 -3.93
N LEU A 36 -7.77 15.48 -4.24
CA LEU A 36 -6.76 14.74 -3.52
C LEU A 36 -5.39 15.43 -3.58
N ARG A 37 -5.01 15.93 -4.77
CA ARG A 37 -3.77 16.66 -4.98
C ARG A 37 -3.79 18.03 -4.30
N LEU A 38 -4.94 18.71 -4.26
CA LEU A 38 -5.13 19.95 -3.51
C LEU A 38 -4.88 19.73 -2.02
N LEU A 39 -5.55 18.75 -1.41
CA LEU A 39 -5.45 18.47 0.02
C LEU A 39 -4.07 17.95 0.41
N LYS A 40 -3.39 17.22 -0.48
CA LYS A 40 -2.00 16.80 -0.28
C LYS A 40 -1.04 17.99 -0.24
N ARG A 41 -1.24 19.01 -1.10
CA ARG A 41 -0.36 20.19 -1.18
C ARG A 41 -0.72 21.26 -0.14
N GLN A 42 -2.01 21.41 0.16
CA GLN A 42 -2.57 22.46 1.01
C GLN A 42 -3.64 21.88 1.95
N PRO A 43 -3.24 21.11 2.97
CA PRO A 43 -4.19 20.41 3.86
C PRO A 43 -5.08 21.37 4.68
N HIS A 44 -4.62 22.60 4.90
CA HIS A 44 -5.39 23.65 5.59
C HIS A 44 -6.67 24.07 4.84
N LEU A 45 -6.81 23.71 3.55
CA LEU A 45 -8.01 23.99 2.76
C LEU A 45 -9.12 22.94 2.94
N ALA A 46 -8.92 21.89 3.74
CA ALA A 46 -9.96 20.88 3.97
C ALA A 46 -11.32 21.46 4.43
N PRO A 47 -11.38 22.44 5.35
CA PRO A 47 -12.65 23.09 5.71
C PRO A 47 -13.24 23.92 4.56
N ALA A 48 -12.39 24.56 3.76
CA ALA A 48 -12.84 25.35 2.61
C ALA A 48 -13.47 24.46 1.53
N VAL A 49 -12.90 23.28 1.27
CA VAL A 49 -13.47 22.26 0.37
C VAL A 49 -14.89 21.88 0.78
N LEU A 50 -15.16 21.71 2.08
CA LEU A 50 -16.51 21.45 2.57
C LEU A 50 -17.45 22.62 2.23
N GLY A 51 -17.01 23.85 2.49
CA GLY A 51 -17.75 25.05 2.11
C GLY A 51 -18.03 25.17 0.60
N TRP A 52 -17.06 24.79 -0.24
CA TRP A 52 -17.23 24.79 -1.70
C TRP A 52 -18.18 23.69 -2.17
N SER A 53 -18.13 22.50 -1.56
CA SER A 53 -19.04 21.40 -1.85
C SER A 53 -20.50 21.78 -1.56
N LEU A 54 -20.76 22.57 -0.51
CA LEU A 54 -22.10 23.07 -0.17
C LEU A 54 -22.64 24.08 -1.20
N ARG A 55 -21.75 24.74 -1.97
CA ARG A 55 -22.11 25.66 -3.06
C ARG A 55 -22.34 24.97 -4.41
N GLY A 56 -22.19 23.64 -4.47
CA GLY A 56 -22.43 22.83 -5.66
C GLY A 56 -21.16 22.34 -6.36
N ARG A 57 -21.33 21.29 -7.18
CA ARG A 57 -20.22 20.57 -7.84
C ARG A 57 -19.41 21.46 -8.79
N ALA A 58 -20.08 22.26 -9.62
CA ALA A 58 -19.41 23.16 -10.57
C ALA A 58 -18.51 24.18 -9.86
N PHE A 59 -18.98 24.74 -8.72
CA PHE A 59 -18.20 25.67 -7.92
C PHE A 59 -16.96 25.00 -7.31
N LEU A 60 -17.14 23.82 -6.70
CA LEU A 60 -16.03 23.04 -6.16
C LEU A 60 -14.97 22.74 -7.24
N GLN A 61 -15.42 22.34 -8.42
CA GLN A 61 -14.55 21.97 -9.51
C GLN A 61 -13.74 23.15 -10.06
N ALA A 62 -14.37 24.30 -10.27
CA ALA A 62 -13.68 25.52 -10.68
C ALA A 62 -12.60 25.93 -9.65
N GLU A 63 -12.93 25.80 -8.36
CA GLU A 63 -12.04 26.21 -7.27
C GLU A 63 -10.84 25.27 -7.07
N VAL A 64 -11.03 23.98 -7.35
CA VAL A 64 -9.96 22.97 -7.44
C VAL A 64 -9.07 23.23 -8.66
N ALA A 65 -9.66 23.37 -9.85
CA ALA A 65 -8.92 23.60 -11.10
C ALA A 65 -8.09 24.90 -11.07
N ARG A 66 -8.56 25.93 -10.35
CA ARG A 66 -7.81 27.19 -10.16
C ARG A 66 -6.52 27.01 -9.34
N ARG A 67 -6.45 26.00 -8.47
CA ARG A 67 -5.34 25.80 -7.51
C ARG A 67 -4.41 24.66 -7.87
N VAL A 68 -4.88 23.72 -8.69
CA VAL A 68 -4.16 22.49 -9.01
C VAL A 68 -4.29 22.19 -10.49
N GLU A 69 -3.14 22.06 -11.14
CA GLU A 69 -3.03 21.48 -12.47
C GLU A 69 -2.81 19.98 -12.38
N LEU A 70 -3.60 19.20 -13.12
CA LEU A 70 -3.42 17.75 -13.24
C LEU A 70 -2.35 17.42 -14.28
N ASP A 71 -1.54 16.40 -14.01
CA ASP A 71 -0.61 15.86 -15.01
C ASP A 71 -1.38 14.96 -15.98
N VAL A 72 -1.95 15.57 -17.02
CA VAL A 72 -2.80 14.89 -18.00
C VAL A 72 -2.05 13.75 -18.71
N THR A 73 -0.72 13.86 -18.85
CA THR A 73 0.11 12.86 -19.54
C THR A 73 0.15 11.50 -18.85
N ARG A 74 -0.29 11.43 -17.59
CA ARG A 74 -0.25 10.23 -16.76
C ARG A 74 -1.61 9.78 -16.27
N LEU A 75 -2.69 10.36 -16.79
CA LEU A 75 -4.02 9.85 -16.48
C LEU A 75 -4.14 8.40 -16.98
N PRO A 76 -4.85 7.53 -16.26
CA PRO A 76 -5.01 6.14 -16.63
C PRO A 76 -6.02 6.04 -17.77
N TYR A 77 -5.58 6.30 -19.00
CA TYR A 77 -6.42 6.23 -20.18
C TYR A 77 -6.82 4.79 -20.53
N ASP A 78 -7.98 4.64 -21.16
CA ASP A 78 -8.36 3.36 -21.75
C ASP A 78 -7.72 3.18 -23.13
N GLU A 79 -6.61 2.45 -23.17
CA GLU A 79 -5.81 2.22 -24.39
C GLU A 79 -6.62 1.59 -25.54
N ALA A 80 -7.58 0.72 -25.23
CA ALA A 80 -8.42 0.09 -26.26
C ALA A 80 -9.38 1.11 -26.86
N LEU A 81 -9.94 1.99 -26.03
CA LEU A 81 -10.79 3.08 -26.50
C LEU A 81 -9.98 4.10 -27.29
N LEU A 82 -8.78 4.48 -26.84
CA LEU A 82 -7.89 5.38 -27.59
C LEU A 82 -7.57 4.84 -28.98
N SER A 83 -7.27 3.54 -29.09
CA SER A 83 -7.00 2.88 -30.37
C SER A 83 -8.22 2.97 -31.30
N ARG A 84 -9.43 2.66 -30.78
CA ARG A 84 -10.69 2.79 -31.54
C ARG A 84 -10.97 4.22 -31.99
N LEU A 85 -10.76 5.21 -31.12
CA LEU A 85 -10.96 6.63 -31.46
C LEU A 85 -10.00 7.08 -32.55
N SER A 86 -8.74 6.62 -32.48
CA SER A 86 -7.74 6.90 -33.52
C SER A 86 -8.12 6.29 -34.87
N GLU A 87 -8.64 5.06 -34.90
CA GLU A 87 -9.13 4.41 -36.11
C GLU A 87 -10.34 5.13 -36.73
N GLU A 88 -11.32 5.50 -35.90
CA GLU A 88 -12.51 6.23 -36.38
C GLU A 88 -12.13 7.60 -36.95
N ARG A 89 -11.18 8.30 -36.32
CA ARG A 89 -10.68 9.57 -36.84
C ARG A 89 -9.93 9.40 -38.16
N ALA A 90 -9.13 8.34 -38.29
CA ALA A 90 -8.43 8.02 -39.53
C ALA A 90 -9.41 7.70 -40.68
N ARG A 91 -10.63 7.24 -40.37
CA ARG A 91 -11.74 7.07 -41.32
C ARG A 91 -12.46 8.37 -41.67
N GLY A 92 -11.99 9.52 -41.19
CA GLY A 92 -12.58 10.84 -41.43
C GLY A 92 -13.78 11.17 -40.55
N ARG A 93 -14.08 10.34 -39.54
CA ARG A 93 -15.19 10.60 -38.62
C ARG A 93 -14.80 11.69 -37.61
N ARG A 94 -15.68 12.67 -37.41
CA ARG A 94 -15.49 13.72 -36.41
C ARG A 94 -15.54 13.14 -34.99
N VAL A 95 -14.53 13.42 -34.18
CA VAL A 95 -14.43 12.97 -32.78
C VAL A 95 -14.48 14.17 -31.82
N VAL A 96 -15.38 14.12 -30.84
CA VAL A 96 -15.64 15.21 -29.89
C VAL A 96 -15.37 14.75 -28.46
N LEU A 97 -14.56 15.49 -27.71
CA LEU A 97 -14.39 15.25 -26.27
C LEU A 97 -15.51 15.96 -25.51
N THR A 98 -16.31 15.23 -24.75
CA THR A 98 -17.32 15.79 -23.85
C THR A 98 -16.87 15.62 -22.40
N THR A 99 -17.13 16.62 -21.57
CA THR A 99 -16.89 16.48 -20.12
C THR A 99 -17.65 17.49 -19.30
N THR A 100 -18.01 17.11 -18.09
CA THR A 100 -18.40 18.07 -17.04
C THR A 100 -17.20 18.68 -16.34
N ALA A 101 -15.97 18.19 -16.58
CA ALA A 101 -14.72 18.70 -16.02
C ALA A 101 -14.39 20.14 -16.45
N ASP A 102 -13.42 20.74 -15.75
CA ASP A 102 -12.99 22.11 -16.06
C ASP A 102 -12.42 22.19 -17.49
N ARG A 103 -12.82 23.23 -18.22
CA ARG A 103 -12.45 23.43 -19.62
C ARG A 103 -10.94 23.38 -19.85
N ARG A 104 -10.12 23.93 -18.94
CA ARG A 104 -8.66 23.90 -19.06
C ARG A 104 -8.12 22.48 -19.00
N THR A 105 -8.68 21.63 -18.13
CA THR A 105 -8.30 20.22 -18.04
C THR A 105 -8.69 19.48 -19.31
N ALA A 106 -9.90 19.71 -19.82
CA ALA A 106 -10.40 19.08 -21.04
C ALA A 106 -9.56 19.46 -22.27
N GLU A 107 -9.24 20.75 -22.43
CA GLU A 107 -8.39 21.27 -23.48
C GLU A 107 -6.95 20.73 -23.38
N ALA A 108 -6.39 20.65 -22.17
CA ALA A 108 -5.07 20.06 -21.95
C ALA A 108 -5.03 18.57 -22.33
N VAL A 109 -6.06 17.79 -22.00
CA VAL A 109 -6.19 16.39 -22.44
C VAL A 109 -6.30 16.30 -23.96
N ALA A 110 -7.13 17.16 -24.57
CA ALA A 110 -7.32 17.14 -26.01
C ALA A 110 -6.04 17.50 -26.77
N ALA A 111 -5.31 18.51 -26.29
CA ALA A 111 -4.01 18.89 -26.83
C ALA A 111 -2.96 17.80 -26.65
N HIS A 112 -2.95 17.11 -25.50
CA HIS A 112 -2.01 16.02 -25.23
C HIS A 112 -2.23 14.80 -26.13
N LEU A 113 -3.48 14.35 -26.26
CA LEU A 113 -3.82 13.18 -27.06
C LEU A 113 -3.84 13.50 -28.56
N GLY A 114 -4.18 14.73 -28.93
CA GLY A 114 -4.23 15.17 -30.31
C GLY A 114 -5.26 14.42 -31.17
N LEU A 115 -6.32 13.86 -30.57
CA LEU A 115 -7.33 12.99 -31.21
C LEU A 115 -8.70 13.64 -31.42
N PHE A 116 -8.92 14.87 -30.95
CA PHE A 116 -10.25 15.49 -30.92
C PHE A 116 -10.34 16.70 -31.84
N ASP A 117 -11.46 16.83 -32.53
CA ASP A 117 -11.72 17.96 -33.44
C ASP A 117 -12.40 19.12 -32.70
N SER A 118 -13.08 18.83 -31.58
CA SER A 118 -13.64 19.86 -30.69
C SER A 118 -13.79 19.34 -29.27
N VAL A 119 -13.74 20.25 -28.29
CA VAL A 119 -13.93 19.98 -26.87
C VAL A 119 -15.19 20.68 -26.37
N HIS A 120 -16.09 19.92 -25.76
CA HIS A 120 -17.31 20.41 -25.12
C HIS A 120 -17.23 20.18 -23.61
N ALA A 121 -16.70 21.16 -22.90
CA ALA A 121 -16.65 21.19 -21.44
C ALA A 121 -17.85 21.99 -20.91
N SER A 122 -18.92 21.29 -20.53
CA SER A 122 -20.19 21.85 -20.05
C SER A 122 -20.97 20.82 -19.24
N ASP A 123 -21.77 21.30 -18.28
CA ASP A 123 -22.78 20.49 -17.57
C ASP A 123 -23.99 20.14 -18.45
N THR A 124 -24.10 20.76 -19.63
CA THR A 124 -25.17 20.47 -20.60
C THR A 124 -24.75 19.42 -21.63
N PRO A 125 -25.61 18.44 -21.94
CA PRO A 125 -25.33 17.44 -22.98
C PRO A 125 -25.01 18.07 -24.33
N LEU A 126 -24.17 17.39 -25.13
CA LEU A 126 -23.85 17.81 -26.48
C LEU A 126 -25.15 17.86 -27.32
N SER A 127 -25.39 18.98 -28.00
CA SER A 127 -26.57 19.18 -28.84
C SER A 127 -26.38 18.54 -30.22
N GLY A 128 -27.44 17.95 -30.77
CA GLY A 128 -27.44 17.32 -32.10
C GLY A 128 -27.14 15.80 -32.08
N PRO A 129 -27.35 15.09 -33.21
CA PRO A 129 -27.12 13.66 -33.32
C PRO A 129 -25.62 13.33 -33.19
N HIS A 130 -25.28 12.48 -32.24
CA HIS A 130 -23.93 11.98 -32.01
C HIS A 130 -23.98 10.56 -31.45
N GLU A 131 -22.99 9.72 -31.80
CA GLU A 131 -22.80 8.42 -31.17
C GLU A 131 -21.92 8.60 -29.93
N GLN A 132 -22.30 8.04 -28.79
CA GLN A 132 -21.46 8.04 -27.60
C GLN A 132 -20.53 6.83 -27.59
N ALA A 133 -19.23 7.09 -27.63
CA ALA A 133 -18.22 6.07 -27.44
C ALA A 133 -18.34 5.48 -26.03
N ARG A 134 -18.44 4.15 -25.96
CA ARG A 134 -18.50 3.41 -24.70
C ARG A 134 -17.21 2.66 -24.46
N ARG A 135 -16.84 2.58 -23.19
CA ARG A 135 -15.74 1.75 -22.73
C ARG A 135 -16.09 0.27 -22.89
N ALA A 136 -15.12 -0.56 -23.27
CA ALA A 136 -15.23 -2.00 -23.05
C ALA A 136 -15.30 -2.26 -21.54
N GLY A 137 -16.13 -3.23 -21.10
CA GLY A 137 -16.37 -3.50 -19.67
C GLY A 137 -15.08 -3.70 -18.84
N PRO A 138 -15.18 -3.69 -17.50
CA PRO A 138 -14.01 -3.77 -16.62
C PRO A 138 -13.17 -5.02 -16.94
N THR A 139 -11.88 -4.81 -17.20
CA THR A 139 -10.94 -5.90 -17.53
C THR A 139 -10.71 -6.90 -16.38
N LYS A 140 -11.09 -6.54 -15.15
CA LYS A 140 -10.91 -7.37 -13.94
C LYS A 140 -12.18 -7.35 -13.08
N PRO A 141 -12.51 -8.49 -12.42
CA PRO A 141 -13.66 -8.55 -11.52
C PRO A 141 -13.44 -7.68 -10.28
N PHE A 142 -14.45 -6.86 -9.95
CA PHE A 142 -14.47 -5.93 -8.82
C PHE A 142 -13.95 -6.50 -7.48
N PRO A 143 -14.36 -7.69 -7.01
CA PRO A 143 -13.91 -8.20 -5.70
C PRO A 143 -12.40 -8.48 -5.66
N ARG A 144 -11.81 -8.99 -6.76
CA ARG A 144 -10.37 -9.23 -6.82
C ARG A 144 -9.58 -7.93 -6.75
N THR A 145 -10.09 -6.88 -7.41
CA THR A 145 -9.50 -5.54 -7.36
C THR A 145 -9.58 -4.95 -5.96
N LEU A 146 -10.70 -5.13 -5.25
CA LEU A 146 -10.86 -4.69 -3.87
C LEU A 146 -9.88 -5.39 -2.93
N LEU A 147 -9.78 -6.73 -2.98
CA LEU A 147 -8.82 -7.49 -2.16
C LEU A 147 -7.37 -7.07 -2.42
N LYS A 148 -7.04 -6.73 -3.67
CA LYS A 148 -5.73 -6.17 -4.03
C LYS A 148 -5.50 -4.79 -3.41
N ALA A 149 -6.52 -3.93 -3.38
CA ALA A 149 -6.46 -2.61 -2.78
C ALA A 149 -6.31 -2.67 -1.25
N LEU A 150 -7.02 -3.60 -0.60
CA LEU A 150 -6.88 -3.89 0.84
C LEU A 150 -5.50 -4.49 1.20
N ARG A 151 -4.78 -5.03 0.20
CA ARG A 151 -3.51 -5.73 0.38
C ARG A 151 -3.60 -6.87 1.41
N VAL A 152 -4.61 -7.73 1.28
CA VAL A 152 -4.85 -8.86 2.20
C VAL A 152 -3.62 -9.74 2.43
N HIS A 153 -2.75 -9.90 1.43
CA HIS A 153 -1.47 -10.60 1.59
C HIS A 153 -0.53 -9.99 2.67
N GLN A 154 -0.66 -8.70 2.98
CA GLN A 154 0.10 -8.04 4.05
C GLN A 154 -0.47 -8.33 5.45
N TRP A 155 -1.67 -8.90 5.56
CA TRP A 155 -2.26 -9.29 6.85
C TRP A 155 -1.45 -10.40 7.53
N ALA A 156 -0.64 -11.13 6.76
CA ALA A 156 0.34 -12.08 7.28
C ALA A 156 1.24 -11.48 8.39
N LYS A 157 1.53 -10.17 8.33
CA LYS A 157 2.28 -9.46 9.39
C LYS A 157 1.56 -9.41 10.73
N ASN A 158 0.23 -9.43 10.70
CA ASN A 158 -0.60 -9.38 11.89
C ASN A 158 -0.74 -10.76 12.55
N VAL A 159 -0.25 -11.84 11.93
CA VAL A 159 -0.15 -13.17 12.58
C VAL A 159 0.68 -13.09 13.88
N LEU A 160 1.57 -12.08 14.00
CA LEU A 160 2.29 -11.78 15.23
C LEU A 160 1.39 -11.54 16.46
N VAL A 161 0.13 -11.16 16.27
CA VAL A 161 -0.87 -11.01 17.35
C VAL A 161 -1.12 -12.34 18.09
N PHE A 162 -0.85 -13.49 17.45
CA PHE A 162 -1.01 -14.80 18.07
C PHE A 162 0.24 -15.27 18.84
N VAL A 163 1.38 -14.59 18.73
CA VAL A 163 2.62 -14.98 19.43
C VAL A 163 2.43 -15.10 20.96
N PRO A 164 1.73 -14.16 21.65
CA PRO A 164 1.51 -14.24 23.10
C PRO A 164 0.77 -15.51 23.57
N ILE A 165 -0.29 -15.91 22.86
CA ILE A 165 -1.08 -17.09 23.25
C ILE A 165 -0.31 -18.39 23.00
N LEU A 166 0.52 -18.42 21.94
CA LEU A 166 1.44 -19.53 21.65
C LEU A 166 2.53 -19.63 22.72
N ALA A 167 3.19 -18.51 23.03
CA ALA A 167 4.26 -18.46 24.03
C ALA A 167 3.77 -18.84 25.44
N ALA A 168 2.51 -18.58 25.76
CA ALA A 168 1.90 -18.96 27.03
C ALA A 168 1.34 -20.40 27.06
N HIS A 169 1.52 -21.20 26.01
CA HIS A 169 0.94 -22.56 25.86
C HIS A 169 -0.59 -22.59 26.00
N LYS A 170 -1.28 -21.48 25.69
CA LYS A 170 -2.75 -21.35 25.78
C LYS A 170 -3.45 -21.46 24.42
N ALA A 171 -2.77 -21.96 23.40
CA ALA A 171 -3.28 -22.02 22.02
C ALA A 171 -4.59 -22.80 21.86
N LEU A 172 -4.84 -23.77 22.72
CA LEU A 172 -6.06 -24.59 22.73
C LEU A 172 -7.24 -23.91 23.47
N ASN A 173 -7.02 -22.76 24.11
CA ASN A 173 -8.08 -22.03 24.80
C ASN A 173 -8.91 -21.23 23.79
N VAL A 174 -10.10 -21.73 23.46
CA VAL A 174 -11.00 -21.16 22.44
C VAL A 174 -11.36 -19.69 22.72
N PRO A 175 -11.79 -19.28 23.92
CA PRO A 175 -12.02 -17.86 24.23
C PRO A 175 -10.83 -16.95 23.93
N LEU A 176 -9.62 -17.34 24.35
CA LEU A 176 -8.40 -16.57 24.12
C LEU A 176 -8.03 -16.52 22.63
N LEU A 177 -8.25 -17.61 21.90
CA LEU A 177 -8.03 -17.67 20.47
C LEU A 177 -9.00 -16.74 19.70
N LEU A 178 -10.27 -16.68 20.13
CA LEU A 178 -11.25 -15.74 19.57
C LEU A 178 -10.84 -14.29 19.82
N GLN A 179 -10.37 -13.94 21.03
CA GLN A 179 -9.86 -12.60 21.33
C GLN A 179 -8.64 -12.25 20.47
N ALA A 180 -7.69 -13.17 20.30
CA ALA A 180 -6.55 -12.99 19.40
C ALA A 180 -6.99 -12.80 17.94
N LEU A 181 -8.01 -13.54 17.50
CA LEU A 181 -8.58 -13.42 16.15
C LEU A 181 -9.26 -12.06 15.94
N LEU A 182 -10.02 -11.56 16.92
CA LEU A 182 -10.59 -10.21 16.87
C LEU A 182 -9.47 -9.15 16.80
N GLY A 183 -8.40 -9.31 17.59
CA GLY A 183 -7.23 -8.45 17.53
C GLY A 183 -6.56 -8.48 16.15
N PHE A 184 -6.39 -9.65 15.56
CA PHE A 184 -5.87 -9.84 14.21
C PHE A 184 -6.72 -9.14 13.16
N ILE A 185 -8.04 -9.30 13.21
CA ILE A 185 -8.98 -8.64 12.29
C ILE A 185 -8.90 -7.12 12.45
N SER A 186 -8.91 -6.62 13.68
CA SER A 186 -8.83 -5.19 13.99
C SER A 186 -7.55 -4.55 13.44
N PHE A 187 -6.37 -5.14 13.72
CA PHE A 187 -5.10 -4.68 13.14
C PHE A 187 -5.07 -4.76 11.60
N SER A 188 -5.73 -5.77 11.02
CA SER A 188 -5.75 -5.97 9.56
C SER A 188 -6.62 -4.94 8.85
N LEU A 189 -7.79 -4.62 9.39
CA LEU A 189 -8.66 -3.56 8.88
C LEU A 189 -8.00 -2.18 9.03
N CYS A 190 -7.42 -1.92 10.20
CA CYS A 190 -6.65 -0.69 10.48
C CYS A 190 -5.46 -0.53 9.51
N ALA A 191 -4.66 -1.57 9.29
CA ALA A 191 -3.56 -1.54 8.33
C ALA A 191 -4.05 -1.34 6.88
N SER A 192 -5.16 -1.97 6.50
CA SER A 192 -5.78 -1.80 5.17
C SER A 192 -6.26 -0.37 4.93
N SER A 193 -6.81 0.29 5.95
CA SER A 193 -7.16 1.71 5.92
C SER A 193 -5.94 2.58 5.59
N VAL A 194 -4.82 2.37 6.30
CA VAL A 194 -3.56 3.09 6.03
C VAL A 194 -3.03 2.81 4.62
N TYR A 195 -3.11 1.56 4.15
CA TYR A 195 -2.66 1.22 2.79
C TYR A 195 -3.50 1.89 1.71
N VAL A 196 -4.83 1.93 1.87
CA VAL A 196 -5.72 2.63 0.94
C VAL A 196 -5.40 4.12 0.94
N LEU A 197 -5.29 4.74 2.12
CA LEU A 197 -4.95 6.16 2.21
C LEU A 197 -3.59 6.48 1.59
N ASN A 198 -2.59 5.64 1.83
CA ASN A 198 -1.27 5.79 1.22
C ASN A 198 -1.29 5.66 -0.30
N ASP A 199 -2.07 4.72 -0.84
CA ASP A 199 -2.17 4.55 -2.30
C ASP A 199 -2.89 5.73 -2.98
N LEU A 200 -3.78 6.41 -2.26
CA LEU A 200 -4.33 7.69 -2.70
C LEU A 200 -3.27 8.80 -2.62
N LEU A 201 -2.61 8.97 -1.48
CA LEU A 201 -1.62 10.02 -1.32
C LEU A 201 -0.43 9.88 -2.29
N ASP A 202 -0.02 8.66 -2.62
CA ASP A 202 1.10 8.39 -3.52
C ASP A 202 0.70 8.23 -5.00
N LEU A 203 -0.55 8.55 -5.38
CA LEU A 203 -1.12 8.29 -6.71
C LEU A 203 -0.21 8.74 -7.87
N ASP A 204 0.25 10.00 -7.86
CA ASP A 204 1.14 10.56 -8.89
C ASP A 204 2.49 9.83 -8.95
N SER A 205 3.04 9.48 -7.79
CA SER A 205 4.32 8.76 -7.71
C SER A 205 4.16 7.30 -8.16
N ASP A 206 3.03 6.68 -7.85
CA ASP A 206 2.75 5.29 -8.17
C ASP A 206 2.59 5.10 -9.68
N ARG A 207 1.97 6.05 -10.38
CA ARG A 207 1.84 6.06 -11.85
C ARG A 207 3.18 6.11 -12.57
N LYS A 208 4.16 6.80 -12.00
CA LYS A 208 5.53 6.90 -12.56
C LYS A 208 6.35 5.63 -12.34
N HIS A 209 5.98 4.81 -11.35
CA HIS A 209 6.79 3.70 -10.93
C HIS A 209 6.54 2.44 -11.78
N PRO A 210 7.60 1.70 -12.21
CA PRO A 210 7.50 0.57 -13.13
C PRO A 210 6.45 -0.50 -12.76
N THR A 211 6.43 -0.89 -11.48
CA THR A 211 5.49 -1.89 -10.94
C THR A 211 4.27 -1.30 -10.22
N LYS A 212 4.41 -0.21 -9.45
CA LYS A 212 3.31 0.37 -8.67
C LYS A 212 2.23 1.03 -9.54
N ARG A 213 2.51 1.36 -10.80
CA ARG A 213 1.48 1.81 -11.77
C ARG A 213 0.34 0.81 -11.96
N ARG A 214 0.55 -0.46 -11.61
CA ARG A 214 -0.45 -1.53 -11.65
C ARG A 214 -1.30 -1.65 -10.37
N ARG A 215 -1.12 -0.75 -9.39
CA ARG A 215 -1.98 -0.67 -8.20
C ARG A 215 -3.39 -0.23 -8.61
N PRO A 216 -4.45 -0.70 -7.93
CA PRO A 216 -5.83 -0.45 -8.35
C PRO A 216 -6.18 1.03 -8.57
N PHE A 217 -5.77 1.91 -7.66
CA PHE A 217 -6.05 3.35 -7.78
C PHE A 217 -5.19 4.00 -8.88
N ALA A 218 -3.89 3.69 -8.94
CA ALA A 218 -2.98 4.24 -9.96
C ALA A 218 -3.39 3.86 -11.39
N ALA A 219 -3.88 2.63 -11.59
CA ALA A 219 -4.34 2.10 -12.88
C ALA A 219 -5.77 2.52 -13.27
N GLY A 220 -6.51 3.18 -12.37
CA GLY A 220 -7.94 3.47 -12.56
C GLY A 220 -8.84 2.23 -12.53
N ASP A 221 -8.38 1.12 -11.93
CA ASP A 221 -9.23 -0.07 -11.71
C ASP A 221 -10.21 0.18 -10.52
N LEU A 222 -9.88 1.10 -9.62
CA LEU A 222 -10.76 1.62 -8.57
C LEU A 222 -10.75 3.14 -8.58
N SER A 223 -11.93 3.73 -8.39
CA SER A 223 -12.07 5.19 -8.31
C SER A 223 -11.44 5.75 -7.03
N VAL A 224 -10.92 6.98 -7.11
CA VAL A 224 -10.41 7.74 -5.95
C VAL A 224 -11.51 7.90 -4.89
N ARG A 225 -12.76 8.15 -5.30
CA ARG A 225 -13.91 8.27 -4.40
C ARG A 225 -14.13 7.01 -3.57
N THR A 226 -14.03 5.83 -4.20
CA THR A 226 -14.10 4.55 -3.50
C THR A 226 -13.03 4.46 -2.42
N GLY A 227 -11.79 4.86 -2.71
CA GLY A 227 -10.71 4.86 -1.72
C GLY A 227 -10.97 5.82 -0.55
N LEU A 228 -11.46 7.03 -0.84
CA LEU A 228 -11.77 8.05 0.18
C LEU A 228 -12.88 7.61 1.15
N LEU A 229 -13.85 6.81 0.69
CA LEU A 229 -14.88 6.22 1.53
C LEU A 229 -14.41 4.95 2.25
N LEU A 230 -13.62 4.13 1.56
CA LEU A 230 -13.16 2.85 2.06
C LEU A 230 -12.17 3.00 3.22
N ALA A 231 -11.26 3.96 3.16
CA ALA A 231 -10.27 4.19 4.23
C ALA A 231 -10.92 4.46 5.61
N PRO A 232 -11.82 5.46 5.79
CA PRO A 232 -12.48 5.69 7.06
C PRO A 232 -13.44 4.55 7.45
N LEU A 233 -14.09 3.89 6.49
CA LEU A 233 -14.95 2.74 6.77
C LEU A 233 -14.14 1.57 7.39
N LEU A 234 -12.98 1.25 6.83
CA LEU A 234 -12.08 0.21 7.35
C LEU A 234 -11.54 0.57 8.74
N LEU A 235 -11.20 1.84 8.95
CA LEU A 235 -10.76 2.33 10.27
C LEU A 235 -11.88 2.19 11.30
N GLY A 236 -13.09 2.64 10.96
CA GLY A 236 -14.27 2.53 11.82
C GLY A 236 -14.62 1.08 12.12
N ALA A 237 -14.57 0.19 11.14
CA ALA A 237 -14.80 -1.24 11.34
C ALA A 237 -13.72 -1.88 12.23
N GLY A 238 -12.44 -1.55 12.00
CA GLY A 238 -11.34 -2.02 12.86
C GLY A 238 -11.47 -1.54 14.30
N ALA A 239 -11.87 -0.29 14.51
CA ALA A 239 -12.14 0.28 15.83
C ALA A 239 -13.37 -0.37 16.48
N ALA A 240 -14.44 -0.63 15.73
CA ALA A 240 -15.64 -1.31 16.22
C ALA A 240 -15.32 -2.73 16.74
N VAL A 241 -14.49 -3.48 16.01
CA VAL A 241 -13.98 -4.78 16.49
C VAL A 241 -13.15 -4.61 17.77
N ALA A 242 -12.32 -3.57 17.85
CA ALA A 242 -11.50 -3.28 19.02
C ALA A 242 -12.30 -2.87 20.27
N LEU A 243 -13.54 -2.36 20.12
CA LEU A 243 -14.41 -2.03 21.26
C LEU A 243 -14.86 -3.26 22.06
N VAL A 244 -14.80 -4.45 21.46
CA VAL A 244 -15.09 -5.73 22.14
C VAL A 244 -13.87 -6.24 22.93
N LEU A 245 -12.70 -5.66 22.70
CA LEU A 245 -11.45 -5.98 23.40
C LEU A 245 -11.19 -4.98 24.54
N PRO A 246 -10.21 -5.26 25.43
CA PRO A 246 -9.83 -4.33 26.49
C PRO A 246 -9.50 -2.92 25.98
N ARG A 247 -9.80 -1.88 26.76
CA ARG A 247 -9.65 -0.47 26.34
C ARG A 247 -8.21 -0.09 26.01
N GLU A 248 -7.26 -0.76 26.65
CA GLU A 248 -5.83 -0.65 26.41
C GLU A 248 -5.47 -1.07 24.97
N PHE A 249 -6.15 -2.09 24.43
CA PHE A 249 -5.98 -2.51 23.04
C PHE A 249 -6.42 -1.42 22.06
N LEU A 250 -7.57 -0.78 22.32
CA LEU A 250 -8.07 0.32 21.50
C LEU A 250 -7.10 1.52 21.50
N ALA A 251 -6.58 1.89 22.67
CA ALA A 251 -5.58 2.94 22.79
C ALA A 251 -4.28 2.61 22.03
N LEU A 252 -3.83 1.35 22.12
CA LEU A 252 -2.68 0.86 21.36
C LEU A 252 -2.94 0.91 19.85
N LEU A 253 -4.12 0.50 19.40
CA LEU A 253 -4.51 0.52 17.98
C LEU A 253 -4.50 1.94 17.42
N GLY A 254 -5.04 2.90 18.19
CA GLY A 254 -5.00 4.33 17.83
C GLY A 254 -3.56 4.86 17.72
N THR A 255 -2.70 4.51 18.68
CA THR A 255 -1.28 4.86 18.67
C THR A 255 -0.56 4.24 17.48
N TYR A 256 -0.79 2.94 17.23
CA TYR A 256 -0.27 2.21 16.08
C TYR A 256 -0.69 2.87 14.75
N TYR A 257 -1.96 3.26 14.61
CA TYR A 257 -2.47 3.93 13.42
C TYR A 257 -1.78 5.29 13.22
N GLY A 258 -1.69 6.10 14.27
CA GLY A 258 -1.01 7.40 14.26
C GLY A 258 0.46 7.29 13.85
N ILE A 259 1.21 6.36 14.44
CA ILE A 259 2.62 6.11 14.09
C ILE A 259 2.74 5.60 12.65
N THR A 260 1.86 4.70 12.21
CA THR A 260 1.91 4.16 10.83
C THR A 260 1.63 5.24 9.78
N LEU A 261 0.71 6.16 10.07
CA LEU A 261 0.47 7.35 9.23
C LEU A 261 1.66 8.30 9.24
N ALA A 262 2.16 8.67 10.42
CA ALA A 262 3.32 9.55 10.55
C ALA A 262 4.56 8.98 9.84
N TYR A 263 4.77 7.67 9.95
CA TYR A 263 5.80 6.93 9.21
C TYR A 263 5.63 7.07 7.70
N SER A 264 4.42 6.84 7.20
CA SER A 264 4.14 6.86 5.76
C SER A 264 4.29 8.26 5.16
N LEU A 265 3.96 9.30 5.92
CA LEU A 265 4.00 10.70 5.49
C LEU A 265 5.41 11.30 5.60
N TYR A 266 6.07 11.15 6.75
CA TYR A 266 7.27 11.92 7.09
C TYR A 266 8.42 11.06 7.66
N LEU A 267 8.15 10.20 8.64
CA LEU A 267 9.25 9.58 9.42
C LEU A 267 10.08 8.58 8.60
N LYS A 268 9.55 8.03 7.50
CA LYS A 268 10.32 7.17 6.58
C LYS A 268 11.50 7.89 5.90
N GLN A 269 11.55 9.22 5.96
CA GLN A 269 12.59 10.03 5.33
C GLN A 269 13.83 10.20 6.23
N VAL A 270 13.70 9.89 7.53
CA VAL A 270 14.77 10.03 8.52
C VAL A 270 15.55 8.72 8.61
N VAL A 271 16.85 8.79 8.31
CA VAL A 271 17.80 7.67 8.36
C VAL A 271 17.78 7.03 9.75
N MET A 272 17.87 5.70 9.80
CA MET A 272 17.76 4.86 11.01
C MET A 272 16.42 4.88 11.75
N LEU A 273 15.73 6.01 11.81
CA LEU A 273 14.42 6.09 12.43
C LEU A 273 13.40 5.20 11.70
N ASP A 274 13.52 5.07 10.38
CA ASP A 274 12.63 4.23 9.58
C ASP A 274 12.71 2.74 9.95
N VAL A 275 13.91 2.21 10.24
CA VAL A 275 14.10 0.81 10.67
C VAL A 275 13.70 0.59 12.12
N LEU A 276 13.98 1.55 13.01
CA LEU A 276 13.57 1.47 14.41
C LEU A 276 12.04 1.48 14.52
N LEU A 277 11.37 2.35 13.78
CA LEU A 277 9.91 2.38 13.72
C LEU A 277 9.35 1.10 13.10
N LEU A 278 9.95 0.57 12.04
CA LEU A 278 9.47 -0.68 11.43
C LEU A 278 9.57 -1.86 12.42
N ALA A 279 10.69 -1.97 13.13
CA ALA A 279 10.87 -2.97 14.19
C ALA A 279 9.86 -2.78 15.32
N GLY A 280 9.70 -1.55 15.82
CA GLY A 280 8.72 -1.21 16.86
C GLY A 280 7.29 -1.54 16.45
N LEU A 281 6.89 -1.21 15.21
CA LEU A 281 5.56 -1.53 14.70
C LEU A 281 5.30 -3.04 14.63
N TYR A 282 6.31 -3.87 14.34
CA TYR A 282 6.17 -5.32 14.43
C TYR A 282 6.02 -5.79 15.87
N THR A 283 6.83 -5.28 16.79
CA THR A 283 6.75 -5.59 18.22
C THR A 283 5.41 -5.17 18.84
N VAL A 284 4.85 -4.02 18.43
CA VAL A 284 3.54 -3.53 18.87
C VAL A 284 2.42 -4.52 18.54
N ARG A 285 2.52 -5.32 17.47
CA ARG A 285 1.51 -6.35 17.16
C ARG A 285 1.53 -7.48 18.17
N ILE A 286 2.72 -7.89 18.61
CA ILE A 286 2.87 -8.89 19.68
C ILE A 286 2.31 -8.32 20.98
N PHE A 287 2.64 -7.07 21.31
CA PHE A 287 2.10 -6.41 22.51
C PHE A 287 0.57 -6.28 22.45
N GLY A 288 0.02 -5.91 21.29
CA GLY A 288 -1.42 -5.87 21.07
C GLY A 288 -2.09 -7.23 21.24
N GLY A 289 -1.47 -8.32 20.81
CA GLY A 289 -1.95 -9.66 21.11
C GLY A 289 -2.00 -9.97 22.61
N SER A 290 -0.98 -9.52 23.35
CA SER A 290 -0.91 -9.71 24.81
C SER A 290 -2.05 -8.97 25.51
N LEU A 291 -2.33 -7.72 25.08
CA LEU A 291 -3.46 -6.94 25.59
C LEU A 291 -4.81 -7.54 25.20
N ALA A 292 -4.98 -7.96 23.94
CA ALA A 292 -6.25 -8.51 23.45
C ALA A 292 -6.67 -9.77 24.23
N VAL A 293 -5.70 -10.62 24.55
CA VAL A 293 -5.90 -11.92 25.21
C VAL A 293 -5.79 -11.81 26.74
N GLY A 294 -5.33 -10.67 27.27
CA GLY A 294 -5.14 -10.48 28.71
C GLY A 294 -4.06 -11.39 29.31
N VAL A 295 -3.10 -11.86 28.51
CA VAL A 295 -2.00 -12.72 28.96
C VAL A 295 -0.73 -11.88 29.05
N PRO A 296 -0.16 -11.69 30.24
CA PRO A 296 1.09 -10.95 30.38
C PRO A 296 2.20 -11.69 29.64
N THR A 297 2.97 -10.93 28.87
CA THR A 297 4.10 -11.44 28.09
C THR A 297 5.41 -11.00 28.72
N SER A 298 6.45 -11.81 28.58
CA SER A 298 7.74 -11.53 29.19
C SER A 298 8.44 -10.35 28.51
N SER A 299 9.13 -9.53 29.29
CA SER A 299 10.02 -8.48 28.77
C SER A 299 11.10 -9.04 27.84
N TRP A 300 11.50 -10.30 28.08
CA TRP A 300 12.41 -11.06 27.22
C TRP A 300 11.86 -11.25 25.82
N LEU A 301 10.59 -11.64 25.67
CA LEU A 301 9.95 -11.83 24.37
C LEU A 301 9.92 -10.52 23.57
N PHE A 302 9.63 -9.38 24.22
CA PHE A 302 9.65 -8.08 23.56
C PHE A 302 11.04 -7.66 23.13
N THR A 303 12.04 -7.86 23.99
CA THR A 303 13.43 -7.52 23.69
C THR A 303 13.97 -8.39 22.54
N PHE A 304 13.70 -9.69 22.58
CA PHE A 304 14.01 -10.64 21.51
C PHE A 304 13.38 -10.17 20.18
N SER A 305 12.07 -9.91 20.20
CA SER A 305 11.31 -9.51 19.03
C SER A 305 11.81 -8.19 18.45
N MET A 306 12.15 -7.21 19.30
CA MET A 306 12.65 -5.91 18.86
C MET A 306 13.97 -6.05 18.09
N PHE A 307 14.94 -6.80 18.62
CA PHE A 307 16.22 -7.03 17.94
C PHE A 307 16.06 -7.87 16.67
N LEU A 308 15.21 -8.89 16.69
CA LEU A 308 14.91 -9.72 15.53
C LEU A 308 14.27 -8.88 14.40
N PHE A 309 13.24 -8.09 14.72
CA PHE A 309 12.56 -7.26 13.73
C PHE A 309 13.43 -6.08 13.27
N LEU A 310 14.33 -5.56 14.10
CA LEU A 310 15.34 -4.59 13.67
C LEU A 310 16.29 -5.20 12.65
N SER A 311 16.76 -6.43 12.89
CA SER A 311 17.57 -7.17 11.92
C SER A 311 16.83 -7.35 10.59
N LEU A 312 15.57 -7.80 10.63
CA LEU A 312 14.76 -7.95 9.41
C LEU A 312 14.43 -6.61 8.73
N ALA A 313 14.21 -5.53 9.49
CA ALA A 313 14.02 -4.20 8.94
C ALA A 313 15.27 -3.73 8.17
N LEU A 314 16.46 -4.00 8.73
CA LEU A 314 17.74 -3.69 8.11
C LEU A 314 18.02 -4.52 6.86
N VAL A 315 17.64 -5.81 6.83
CA VAL A 315 17.67 -6.61 5.58
C VAL A 315 16.89 -5.91 4.47
N LYS A 316 15.68 -5.43 4.79
CA LYS A 316 14.84 -4.70 3.83
C LYS A 316 15.50 -3.40 3.35
N ARG A 317 16.29 -2.71 4.19
CA ARG A 317 17.02 -1.50 3.77
C ARG A 317 18.22 -1.85 2.92
N LEU A 318 18.98 -2.85 3.34
CA LEU A 318 20.15 -3.35 2.61
C LEU A 318 19.80 -3.70 1.17
N SER A 319 18.68 -4.42 0.95
CA SER A 319 18.22 -4.76 -0.40
C SER A 319 17.87 -3.52 -1.26
N GLU A 320 17.40 -2.43 -0.66
CA GLU A 320 17.17 -1.18 -1.38
C GLU A 320 18.48 -0.43 -1.68
N VAL A 321 19.39 -0.31 -0.71
CA VAL A 321 20.71 0.33 -0.89
C VAL A 321 21.56 -0.42 -1.91
N ARG A 322 21.51 -1.76 -1.90
CA ARG A 322 22.16 -2.62 -2.90
C ARG A 322 21.69 -2.29 -4.32
N ARG A 323 20.39 -2.06 -4.50
CA ARG A 323 19.84 -1.71 -5.81
C ARG A 323 20.38 -0.37 -6.30
N LEU A 324 20.52 0.63 -5.42
CA LEU A 324 21.14 1.92 -5.75
C LEU A 324 22.59 1.75 -6.22
N ARG A 325 23.36 0.94 -5.48
CA ARG A 325 24.76 0.62 -5.79
C ARG A 325 24.90 -0.04 -7.16
N LEU A 326 23.94 -0.88 -7.55
CA LEU A 326 23.92 -1.53 -8.86
C LEU A 326 23.43 -0.62 -9.99
N SER A 327 22.56 0.35 -9.70
CA SER A 327 21.99 1.27 -10.69
C SER A 327 22.79 2.57 -10.88
N ASN A 328 23.94 2.71 -10.21
CA ASN A 328 24.72 3.96 -10.14
C ASN A 328 23.87 5.18 -9.71
N GLU A 329 22.81 4.96 -8.93
CA GLU A 329 22.03 6.05 -8.34
C GLU A 329 22.72 6.53 -7.05
N SER A 330 22.88 7.84 -6.89
CA SER A 330 23.62 8.42 -5.78
C SER A 330 22.87 8.37 -4.43
N ALA A 331 21.53 8.31 -4.43
CA ALA A 331 20.73 8.28 -3.20
C ALA A 331 19.36 7.61 -3.35
N ALA A 332 18.85 7.01 -2.28
CA ALA A 332 17.47 6.51 -2.22
C ALA A 332 16.48 7.68 -2.26
N PRO A 333 15.55 7.75 -3.24
CA PRO A 333 14.54 8.79 -3.28
C PRO A 333 13.70 8.82 -2.00
N GLY A 334 13.81 9.91 -1.23
CA GLY A 334 12.98 10.18 -0.06
C GLY A 334 13.26 9.31 1.17
N ARG A 335 14.46 8.72 1.32
CA ARG A 335 14.85 7.99 2.55
C ARG A 335 16.21 8.38 3.15
N GLY A 336 17.00 9.20 2.46
CA GLY A 336 18.26 9.73 2.96
C GLY A 336 19.45 8.76 2.97
N TYR A 337 19.26 7.49 2.61
CA TYR A 337 20.35 6.51 2.48
C TYR A 337 21.13 6.69 1.18
N VAL A 338 22.44 6.47 1.25
CA VAL A 338 23.38 6.49 0.11
C VAL A 338 23.98 5.12 -0.13
N ALA A 339 24.54 4.88 -1.32
CA ALA A 339 25.13 3.59 -1.69
C ALA A 339 26.28 3.15 -0.75
N GLY A 340 26.97 4.11 -0.12
CA GLY A 340 28.06 3.88 0.84
C GLY A 340 27.63 3.39 2.21
N ASP A 341 26.33 3.41 2.55
CA ASP A 341 25.83 2.92 3.85
C ASP A 341 25.75 1.38 3.91
N TYR A 342 26.07 0.70 2.82
CA TYR A 342 25.81 -0.73 2.63
C TYR A 342 26.48 -1.59 3.70
N GLU A 343 27.77 -1.40 3.92
CA GLU A 343 28.58 -2.19 4.86
C GLU A 343 28.12 -1.95 6.31
N GLN A 344 27.86 -0.71 6.68
CA GLN A 344 27.40 -0.33 8.02
C GLN A 344 26.01 -0.91 8.32
N LEU A 345 25.08 -0.83 7.37
CA LEU A 345 23.75 -1.43 7.51
C LEU A 345 23.83 -2.95 7.64
N ALA A 346 24.73 -3.59 6.90
CA ALA A 346 24.96 -5.03 7.01
C ALA A 346 25.47 -5.42 8.39
N MET A 347 26.49 -4.72 8.90
CA MET A 347 27.04 -4.96 10.24
C MET A 347 25.97 -4.77 11.33
N LEU A 348 25.30 -3.62 11.35
CA LEU A 348 24.24 -3.33 12.34
C LEU A 348 23.14 -4.39 12.33
N GLY A 349 22.77 -4.87 11.15
CA GLY A 349 21.69 -5.82 10.99
C GLY A 349 22.05 -7.23 11.41
N VAL A 350 23.24 -7.73 11.07
CA VAL A 350 23.75 -9.02 11.57
C VAL A 350 23.93 -8.98 13.08
N SER A 351 24.51 -7.91 13.62
CA SER A 351 24.67 -7.72 15.07
C SER A 351 23.32 -7.72 15.78
N SER A 352 22.32 -7.00 15.26
CA SER A 352 20.96 -7.03 15.83
C SER A 352 20.36 -8.44 15.81
N GLY A 353 20.59 -9.20 14.74
CA GLY A 353 20.16 -10.59 14.63
C GLY A 353 20.78 -11.48 15.71
N TYR A 354 22.10 -11.40 15.91
CA TYR A 354 22.76 -12.18 16.96
C TYR A 354 22.45 -11.69 18.37
N LEU A 355 22.20 -10.39 18.59
CA LEU A 355 21.67 -9.90 19.86
C LEU A 355 20.31 -10.52 20.19
N SER A 356 19.44 -10.75 19.21
CA SER A 356 18.20 -11.51 19.46
C SER A 356 18.49 -12.94 19.93
N VAL A 357 19.46 -13.62 19.34
CA VAL A 357 19.87 -14.97 19.78
C VAL A 357 20.47 -14.96 21.18
N LEU A 358 21.25 -13.93 21.53
CA LEU A 358 21.77 -13.74 22.88
C LEU A 358 20.64 -13.52 23.89
N VAL A 359 19.67 -12.69 23.57
CA VAL A 359 18.49 -12.46 24.42
C VAL A 359 17.69 -13.75 24.61
N LEU A 360 17.57 -14.59 23.57
CA LEU A 360 16.96 -15.91 23.68
C LEU A 360 17.74 -16.83 24.64
N ALA A 361 19.08 -16.84 24.57
CA ALA A 361 19.91 -17.59 25.50
C ALA A 361 19.70 -17.15 26.96
N LEU A 362 19.65 -15.83 27.20
CA LEU A 362 19.36 -15.27 28.53
C LEU A 362 17.95 -15.65 29.00
N TYR A 363 16.96 -15.62 28.12
CA TYR A 363 15.59 -16.04 28.43
C TYR A 363 15.54 -17.51 28.87
N ILE A 364 16.25 -18.41 28.20
CA ILE A 364 16.27 -19.85 28.56
C ILE A 364 16.76 -20.07 30.00
N THR A 365 17.64 -19.21 30.50
CA THR A 365 18.14 -19.27 31.88
C THR A 365 17.23 -18.63 32.93
N SER A 366 16.10 -18.06 32.52
CA SER A 366 15.22 -17.30 33.41
C SER A 366 14.24 -18.19 34.18
N LYS A 367 13.76 -17.70 35.33
CA LYS A 367 12.82 -18.44 36.19
C LYS A 367 11.50 -18.73 35.47
N GLU A 368 11.07 -17.83 34.58
CA GLU A 368 9.84 -17.98 33.80
C GLU A 368 9.86 -19.24 32.92
N VAL A 369 11.02 -19.59 32.35
CA VAL A 369 11.17 -20.80 31.52
C VAL A 369 11.10 -22.07 32.36
N THR A 370 11.73 -22.07 33.54
CA THR A 370 11.73 -23.24 34.43
C THR A 370 10.34 -23.58 34.98
N VAL A 371 9.40 -22.62 34.98
CA VAL A 371 8.00 -22.86 35.38
C VAL A 371 7.18 -23.44 34.22
N LEU A 372 7.55 -23.14 32.98
CA LEU A 372 6.74 -23.44 31.80
C LEU A 372 7.15 -24.74 31.08
N TYR A 373 8.40 -25.15 31.23
CA TYR A 373 9.00 -26.29 30.54
C TYR A 373 9.57 -27.31 31.53
N LEU A 374 9.26 -28.60 31.35
CA LEU A 374 9.81 -29.68 32.18
C LEU A 374 11.30 -29.94 31.92
N HIS A 375 11.75 -29.73 30.69
CA HIS A 375 13.12 -29.98 30.23
C HIS A 375 13.73 -28.72 29.57
N PRO A 376 13.97 -27.64 30.34
CA PRO A 376 14.42 -26.36 29.80
C PRO A 376 15.79 -26.43 29.13
N GLU A 377 16.64 -27.39 29.48
CA GLU A 377 17.95 -27.62 28.87
C GLU A 377 17.87 -27.89 27.36
N ARG A 378 16.76 -28.49 26.89
CA ARG A 378 16.56 -28.78 25.47
C ARG A 378 16.38 -27.51 24.64
N LEU A 379 15.88 -26.43 25.26
CA LEU A 379 15.65 -25.15 24.58
C LEU A 379 16.96 -24.50 24.10
N TRP A 380 18.13 -24.87 24.65
CA TRP A 380 19.42 -24.40 24.14
C TRP A 380 19.65 -24.74 22.67
N LEU A 381 18.99 -25.77 22.14
CA LEU A 381 19.02 -26.10 20.71
C LEU A 381 18.37 -25.03 19.84
N LEU A 382 17.53 -24.14 20.39
CA LEU A 382 16.96 -23.01 19.67
C LEU A 382 18.03 -21.97 19.29
N CYS A 383 19.09 -21.81 20.07
CA CYS A 383 20.15 -20.85 19.80
C CYS A 383 20.89 -21.13 18.47
N PRO A 384 21.47 -22.33 18.23
CA PRO A 384 22.12 -22.63 16.95
C PRO A 384 21.12 -22.63 15.77
N VAL A 385 19.87 -23.06 15.98
CA VAL A 385 18.81 -23.02 14.96
C VAL A 385 18.52 -21.58 14.52
N MET A 386 18.34 -20.66 15.48
CA MET A 386 18.11 -19.25 15.19
C MET A 386 19.35 -18.56 14.60
N MET A 387 20.54 -18.91 15.08
CA MET A 387 21.80 -18.38 14.55
C MET A 387 22.00 -18.78 13.09
N TYR A 388 21.71 -20.03 12.73
CA TYR A 388 21.70 -20.49 11.34
C TYR A 388 20.69 -19.71 10.49
N TRP A 389 19.46 -19.55 10.97
CA TRP A 389 18.42 -18.85 10.22
C TRP A 389 18.76 -17.38 9.96
N VAL A 390 19.18 -16.66 11.00
CA VAL A 390 19.64 -15.26 10.88
C VAL A 390 20.80 -15.16 9.90
N GLY A 391 21.83 -16.00 10.07
CA GLY A 391 22.99 -16.01 9.17
C GLY A 391 22.61 -16.29 7.71
N ARG A 392 21.72 -17.25 7.48
CA ARG A 392 21.22 -17.57 6.14
C ARG A 392 20.45 -16.41 5.52
N VAL A 393 19.52 -15.78 6.25
CA VAL A 393 18.75 -14.64 5.73
C VAL A 393 19.69 -13.51 5.31
N TRP A 394 20.70 -13.19 6.11
CA TRP A 394 21.69 -12.16 5.80
C TRP A 394 22.58 -12.53 4.60
N LEU A 395 23.01 -13.77 4.50
CA LEU A 395 23.77 -14.28 3.35
C LEU A 395 22.95 -14.20 2.05
N LEU A 396 21.66 -14.53 2.09
CA LEU A 396 20.76 -14.39 0.94
C LEU A 396 20.48 -12.93 0.58
N ALA A 397 20.33 -12.06 1.59
CA ALA A 397 20.15 -10.63 1.40
C ALA A 397 21.36 -10.00 0.71
N HIS A 398 22.57 -10.34 1.17
CA HIS A 398 23.83 -9.91 0.56
C HIS A 398 23.94 -10.34 -0.91
N ARG A 399 23.50 -11.57 -1.22
CA ARG A 399 23.41 -12.12 -2.59
C ARG A 399 22.28 -11.53 -3.44
N GLY A 400 21.39 -10.72 -2.87
CA GLY A 400 20.26 -10.14 -3.61
C GLY A 400 19.08 -11.06 -3.85
N GLN A 401 18.98 -12.13 -3.08
CA GLN A 401 17.93 -13.13 -3.24
C GLN A 401 16.70 -12.80 -2.37
N VAL A 402 16.81 -11.81 -1.48
CA VAL A 402 15.72 -11.30 -0.65
C VAL A 402 15.22 -9.97 -1.22
N ASN A 403 14.23 -10.06 -2.11
CA ASN A 403 13.65 -8.89 -2.82
C ASN A 403 12.32 -8.42 -2.23
N GLU A 404 11.72 -9.21 -1.35
CA GLU A 404 10.45 -8.92 -0.70
C GLU A 404 10.65 -8.56 0.78
N ASP A 405 9.56 -8.22 1.47
CA ASP A 405 9.57 -8.02 2.92
C ASP A 405 10.09 -9.28 3.63
N PRO A 406 11.12 -9.20 4.50
CA PRO A 406 11.76 -10.40 5.06
C PRO A 406 10.84 -11.30 5.88
N LEU A 407 9.77 -10.74 6.48
CA LEU A 407 8.77 -11.55 7.16
C LEU A 407 7.93 -12.36 6.16
N VAL A 408 7.59 -11.76 5.01
CA VAL A 408 6.88 -12.46 3.93
C VAL A 408 7.78 -13.49 3.26
N PHE A 409 9.07 -13.19 3.12
CA PHE A 409 10.08 -14.15 2.66
C PHE A 409 10.10 -15.39 3.57
N ALA A 410 10.14 -15.21 4.90
CA ALA A 410 10.12 -16.30 5.86
C ALA A 410 8.88 -17.20 5.73
N LEU A 411 7.73 -16.62 5.34
CA LEU A 411 6.47 -17.32 5.09
C LEU A 411 6.36 -17.98 3.70
N LYS A 412 7.37 -17.87 2.84
CA LYS A 412 7.40 -18.53 1.51
C LYS A 412 8.58 -19.48 1.35
N ASP A 413 9.66 -19.24 2.10
CA ASP A 413 10.91 -19.97 1.99
C ASP A 413 10.84 -21.34 2.70
N LYS A 414 11.09 -22.41 1.93
CA LYS A 414 11.03 -23.80 2.42
C LYS A 414 12.00 -24.06 3.58
N VAL A 415 13.18 -23.46 3.56
CA VAL A 415 14.17 -23.63 4.64
C VAL A 415 13.71 -22.92 5.91
N SER A 416 13.07 -21.76 5.81
CA SER A 416 12.46 -21.08 6.95
C SER A 416 11.37 -21.93 7.60
N TYR A 417 10.57 -22.67 6.83
CA TYR A 417 9.64 -23.66 7.39
C TYR A 417 10.35 -24.82 8.08
N ALA A 418 11.41 -25.38 7.48
CA ALA A 418 12.18 -26.45 8.11
C ALA A 418 12.80 -26.00 9.44
N VAL A 419 13.39 -24.80 9.49
CA VAL A 419 13.90 -24.18 10.72
C VAL A 419 12.77 -24.00 11.75
N GLY A 420 11.61 -23.50 11.33
CA GLY A 420 10.46 -23.32 12.20
C GLY A 420 9.93 -24.64 12.78
N LEU A 421 9.88 -25.71 11.98
CA LEU A 421 9.50 -27.04 12.43
C LEU A 421 10.52 -27.63 13.42
N ILE A 422 11.81 -27.44 13.18
CA ILE A 422 12.86 -27.86 14.12
C ILE A 422 12.72 -27.09 15.44
N ALA A 423 12.52 -25.77 15.39
CA ALA A 423 12.32 -24.95 16.58
C ALA A 423 11.06 -25.37 17.37
N ALA A 424 9.96 -25.63 16.67
CA ALA A 424 8.73 -26.15 17.28
C ALA A 424 8.95 -27.53 17.90
N GLY A 425 9.67 -28.43 17.22
CA GLY A 425 10.03 -29.75 17.76
C GLY A 425 10.87 -29.64 19.03
N VAL A 426 11.86 -28.75 19.06
CA VAL A 426 12.65 -28.48 20.27
C VAL A 426 11.76 -27.99 21.42
N MET A 427 10.87 -27.03 21.18
CA MET A 427 9.93 -26.53 22.19
C MET A 427 9.00 -27.65 22.69
N LEU A 428 8.45 -28.48 21.81
CA LEU A 428 7.58 -29.60 22.18
C LEU A 428 8.31 -30.66 23.00
N THR A 429 9.59 -30.92 22.73
CA THR A 429 10.38 -31.84 23.57
C THR A 429 10.77 -31.23 24.91
N ALA A 430 10.74 -29.90 25.04
CA ALA A 430 11.04 -29.22 26.30
C ALA A 430 9.82 -29.12 27.23
N THR A 431 8.61 -29.11 26.66
CA THR A 431 7.33 -29.17 27.39
C THR A 431 7.14 -30.57 27.93
#